data_AF-A0A925K0Q3-F1
#
_entry.id   AF-A0A925K0Q3-F1
#
_cell.length_a   1.000
_cell.length_b   1.000
_cell.length_c   1.000
_cell.angle_alpha   90.00
_cell.angle_beta   90.00
_cell.angle_gamma   90.00
#
_symmetry.space_group_name_H-M   'P 1'
#
loop_
_entity.id
_entity.type
_entity.pdbx_description
1 polymer ?
#
loop_
_entity_poly.entity_id
_entity_poly.type
_entity_poly.pdbx_seq_one_letter_code
_entity_poly.pdbx_strand_id
1 'polypeptide(L)'
;MKLRSLLFVPGDRPERMVKALASGADALILDLEDSVVPAKKAEARAAVRAFLCSCAGRSPERRLGETGLLPAQEHMRFFVRVNPLDSGLIDDDLAAILAGNPDGIVLPKAEGAASLAALDAKLDWAGADGCSILPVA
;
A
#
# COMPACT_ATOMS: atom_id res chain seq x y z
N MET A 1 -2.96 14.90 -9.16
CA MET A 1 -2.85 15.50 -7.81
C MET A 1 -1.39 15.42 -7.38
N LYS A 2 -0.86 16.43 -6.70
CA LYS A 2 0.52 16.43 -6.19
C LYS A 2 0.51 15.87 -4.76
N LEU A 3 1.28 14.82 -4.48
CA LEU A 3 1.51 14.30 -3.13
C LEU A 3 2.62 15.13 -2.46
N ARG A 4 2.32 15.80 -1.35
CA ARG A 4 3.25 16.67 -0.60
C ARG A 4 3.74 16.00 0.68
N SER A 5 2.95 15.09 1.25
CA SER A 5 3.26 14.36 2.47
C SER A 5 2.90 12.89 2.34
N LEU A 6 3.86 12.02 2.61
CA LEU A 6 3.71 10.57 2.60
C LEU A 6 4.13 10.04 3.98
N LEU A 7 3.20 9.46 4.72
CA LEU A 7 3.43 8.99 6.09
C LEU A 7 3.63 7.47 6.12
N PHE A 8 4.79 7.03 6.58
CA PHE A 8 5.04 5.61 6.82
C PHE A 8 4.29 5.11 8.06
N VAL A 9 3.66 3.95 7.94
CA VAL A 9 2.93 3.28 9.03
C VAL A 9 3.26 1.79 9.02
N PRO A 10 3.73 1.21 10.14
CA PRO A 10 4.03 -0.22 10.20
C PRO A 10 2.80 -1.09 9.95
N GLY A 11 2.92 -2.07 9.07
CA GLY A 11 1.84 -2.98 8.71
C GLY A 11 1.42 -3.93 9.83
N ASP A 12 2.30 -4.19 10.81
CA ASP A 12 2.00 -5.01 11.99
C ASP A 12 1.32 -4.22 13.13
N ARG A 13 0.95 -2.96 12.91
CA ARG A 13 0.32 -2.05 13.88
C ARG A 13 -1.01 -1.50 13.38
N PRO A 14 -2.08 -2.31 13.31
CA PRO A 14 -3.38 -1.87 12.80
C PRO A 14 -3.96 -0.65 13.54
N GLU A 15 -3.68 -0.51 14.84
CA GLU A 15 -4.08 0.65 15.63
C GLU A 15 -3.41 1.95 15.14
N ARG A 16 -2.20 1.87 14.57
CA ARG A 16 -1.50 3.02 13.98
C ARG A 16 -2.04 3.35 12.59
N MET A 17 -2.40 2.35 11.79
CA MET A 17 -3.02 2.56 10.48
C MET A 17 -4.33 3.34 10.60
N VAL A 18 -5.19 2.97 11.55
CA VAL A 18 -6.45 3.68 11.80
C VAL A 18 -6.20 5.12 12.28
N LYS A 19 -5.26 5.33 13.21
CA LYS A 19 -4.92 6.69 13.69
C LYS A 19 -4.33 7.57 12.59
N ALA A 20 -3.54 6.99 11.69
CA ALA A 20 -2.89 7.72 10.60
C ALA A 20 -3.90 8.35 9.61
N LEU A 21 -5.13 7.83 9.54
CA LEU A 21 -6.21 8.45 8.76
C LEU A 21 -6.55 9.87 9.22
N ALA A 22 -6.22 10.24 10.47
CA ALA A 22 -6.46 11.60 11.00
C ALA A 22 -5.25 12.54 10.83
N SER A 23 -4.16 12.09 10.19
CA SER A 23 -2.92 12.86 10.09
C SER A 23 -2.97 14.05 9.13
N GLY A 24 -3.92 14.05 8.18
CA GLY A 24 -3.94 15.02 7.07
C GLY A 24 -2.81 14.81 6.04
N ALA A 25 -2.12 13.67 6.08
CA ALA A 25 -1.15 13.31 5.05
C ALA A 25 -1.83 13.08 3.69
N ASP A 26 -1.16 13.44 2.59
CA ASP A 26 -1.70 13.19 1.25
C ASP A 26 -1.68 11.69 0.90
N ALA A 27 -0.76 10.92 1.49
CA ALA A 27 -0.73 9.47 1.39
C ALA A 27 -0.23 8.77 2.66
N LEU A 28 -0.68 7.53 2.86
CA LEU A 28 -0.07 6.58 3.79
C LEU A 28 0.75 5.54 3.02
N ILE A 29 1.94 5.24 3.52
CA ILE A 29 2.75 4.10 3.09
C ILE A 29 2.63 3.03 4.17
N LEU A 30 1.82 2.02 3.89
CA LEU A 30 1.64 0.85 4.74
C LEU A 30 2.85 -0.07 4.53
N ASP A 31 3.66 -0.23 5.56
CA ASP A 31 4.98 -0.82 5.41
C ASP A 31 5.00 -2.30 5.81
N LEU A 32 5.35 -3.17 4.86
CA LEU A 32 5.57 -4.59 5.06
C LEU A 32 7.06 -4.95 5.11
N GLU A 33 7.97 -3.98 4.92
CA GLU A 33 9.42 -4.17 4.90
C GLU A 33 10.05 -3.88 6.28
N ASP A 34 10.85 -2.82 6.43
CA ASP A 34 11.77 -2.64 7.57
C ASP A 34 11.07 -2.43 8.91
N SER A 35 9.85 -1.89 8.92
CA SER A 35 9.12 -1.71 10.17
C SER A 35 8.50 -3.00 10.72
N VAL A 36 8.57 -4.10 9.98
CA VAL A 36 7.99 -5.39 10.34
C VAL A 36 9.08 -6.44 10.50
N VAL A 37 9.17 -7.02 11.70
CA VAL A 37 10.08 -8.14 11.97
C VAL A 37 9.68 -9.40 11.18
N PRO A 38 10.63 -10.29 10.82
CA PRO A 38 10.34 -11.46 9.97
C PRO A 38 9.18 -12.34 10.47
N ALA A 39 9.13 -12.60 11.78
CA ALA A 39 8.08 -13.42 12.39
C ALA A 39 6.66 -12.85 12.24
N LYS A 40 6.53 -11.55 11.93
CA LYS A 40 5.25 -10.85 11.82
C LYS A 40 4.83 -10.54 10.40
N LYS A 41 5.61 -10.91 9.37
CA LYS A 41 5.31 -10.58 7.96
C LYS A 41 3.93 -11.08 7.54
N ALA A 42 3.58 -12.32 7.91
CA ALA A 42 2.26 -12.89 7.61
C ALA A 42 1.11 -12.12 8.30
N GLU A 43 1.28 -11.77 9.58
CA GLU A 43 0.29 -10.98 10.32
C GLU A 43 0.14 -9.57 9.73
N ALA A 44 1.25 -8.92 9.40
CA ALA A 44 1.26 -7.59 8.79
C ALA A 44 0.54 -7.57 7.44
N ARG A 45 0.77 -8.56 6.57
CA ARG A 45 0.04 -8.70 5.30
C ARG A 45 -1.47 -8.80 5.52
N ALA A 46 -1.90 -9.63 6.47
CA ALA A 46 -3.31 -9.80 6.79
C ALA A 46 -3.93 -8.50 7.33
N ALA A 47 -3.21 -7.79 8.21
CA ALA A 47 -3.65 -6.51 8.77
C ALA A 47 -3.73 -5.41 7.70
N VAL A 48 -2.72 -5.29 6.83
CA VAL A 48 -2.71 -4.33 5.72
C VAL A 48 -3.85 -4.61 4.76
N ARG A 49 -4.07 -5.87 4.37
CA ARG A 49 -5.23 -6.27 3.54
C ARG A 49 -6.53 -5.86 4.19
N ALA A 50 -6.74 -6.21 5.47
CA ALA A 50 -7.98 -5.90 6.17
C ALA A 50 -8.22 -4.38 6.26
N PHE A 51 -7.17 -3.60 6.49
CA PHE A 51 -7.22 -2.15 6.51
C PHE A 51 -7.54 -1.56 5.13
N LEU A 52 -6.92 -2.05 4.05
CA LEU A 52 -7.23 -1.62 2.68
C LEU A 52 -8.67 -1.97 2.29
N CYS A 53 -9.16 -3.16 2.65
CA CYS A 53 -10.53 -3.58 2.35
C CYS A 53 -11.58 -2.77 3.13
N SER A 54 -11.35 -2.44 4.40
CA SER A 54 -12.27 -1.56 5.17
C SER A 54 -12.36 -0.15 4.59
N CYS A 55 -11.33 0.20 3.83
CA CYS A 55 -11.12 1.45 3.13
C CYS A 55 -11.59 1.43 1.66
N ALA A 56 -11.95 0.27 1.11
CA ALA A 56 -12.20 0.05 -0.32
C ALA A 56 -13.50 0.67 -0.87
N GLY A 57 -14.15 1.56 -0.12
CA GLY A 57 -15.32 2.33 -0.55
C GLY A 57 -15.00 3.69 -1.19
N ARG A 58 -13.72 4.08 -1.30
CA ARG A 58 -13.25 5.42 -1.72
C ARG A 58 -13.31 5.74 -3.23
N SER A 59 -14.10 5.01 -4.02
CA SER A 59 -14.18 5.29 -5.47
C SER A 59 -14.52 6.76 -5.73
N PRO A 60 -13.82 7.45 -6.64
CA PRO A 60 -14.09 8.85 -6.97
C PRO A 60 -15.52 9.06 -7.52
N GLU A 61 -16.21 8.00 -7.96
CA GLU A 61 -17.60 8.06 -8.40
C GLU A 61 -18.64 7.93 -7.27
N ARG A 62 -18.26 7.63 -6.02
CA ARG A 62 -19.22 7.57 -4.90
C ARG A 62 -19.51 8.95 -4.33
N ARG A 63 -20.76 9.12 -3.89
CA ARG A 63 -21.28 10.37 -3.33
C ARG A 63 -20.67 10.62 -1.95
N LEU A 64 -20.21 11.86 -1.72
CA LEU A 64 -19.73 12.37 -0.43
C LEU A 64 -20.67 11.91 0.70
N GLY A 65 -20.14 11.13 1.66
CA GLY A 65 -20.87 10.67 2.85
C GLY A 65 -21.29 9.19 2.90
N GLU A 66 -21.02 8.38 1.87
CA GLU A 66 -21.36 6.94 1.86
C GLU A 66 -20.26 6.02 2.44
N THR A 67 -19.06 6.56 2.68
CA THR A 67 -17.89 5.81 3.19
C THR A 67 -17.72 5.90 4.71
N GLY A 68 -18.42 6.82 5.38
CA GLY A 68 -18.19 7.16 6.79
C GLY A 68 -16.87 7.87 7.07
N LEU A 69 -16.11 8.25 6.03
CA LEU A 69 -14.84 8.99 6.13
C LEU A 69 -15.08 10.50 6.03
N LEU A 70 -14.20 11.28 6.66
CA LEU A 70 -14.19 12.75 6.57
C LEU A 70 -13.71 13.20 5.17
N PRO A 71 -14.09 14.41 4.68
CA PRO A 71 -13.65 14.92 3.37
C PRO A 71 -12.13 14.95 3.17
N ALA A 72 -11.37 15.15 4.25
CA ALA A 72 -9.91 15.11 4.23
C ALA A 72 -9.33 13.70 3.97
N GLN A 73 -10.13 12.66 4.22
CA GLN A 73 -9.75 11.24 4.09
C GLN A 73 -10.14 10.67 2.72
N GLU A 74 -11.06 11.31 1.99
CA GLU A 74 -11.46 10.87 0.64
C GLU A 74 -10.33 10.99 -0.39
N HIS A 75 -9.44 11.96 -0.21
CA HIS A 75 -8.33 12.20 -1.14
C HIS A 75 -7.02 11.49 -0.74
N MET A 76 -7.00 10.80 0.39
CA MET A 76 -5.81 10.12 0.90
C MET A 76 -5.48 8.91 0.02
N ARG A 77 -4.23 8.83 -0.43
CA ARG A 77 -3.73 7.67 -1.19
C ARG A 77 -3.11 6.63 -0.28
N PHE A 78 -3.22 5.36 -0.66
CA PHE A 78 -2.69 4.23 0.09
C PHE A 78 -1.68 3.51 -0.76
N PHE A 79 -0.41 3.69 -0.40
CA PHE A 79 0.68 2.93 -0.95
C PHE A 79 1.03 1.80 0.01
N VAL A 80 1.57 0.70 -0.53
CA VAL A 80 2.14 -0.37 0.29
C VAL A 80 3.61 -0.52 -0.05
N ARG A 81 4.49 -0.44 0.94
CA ARG A 81 5.90 -0.83 0.77
C ARG A 81 6.02 -2.33 0.96
N VAL A 82 6.28 -3.02 -0.15
CA VAL A 82 6.50 -4.47 -0.18
C VAL A 82 7.94 -4.80 0.20
N ASN A 83 8.24 -6.07 0.45
CA ASN A 83 9.62 -6.52 0.60
C ASN A 83 10.35 -6.53 -0.78
N PRO A 84 11.69 -6.40 -0.79
CA PRO A 84 12.50 -6.40 -2.02
C PRO A 84 12.25 -7.60 -2.94
N LEU A 85 12.52 -7.44 -4.24
CA LEU A 85 12.35 -8.48 -5.27
C LEU A 85 13.11 -9.78 -4.96
N ASP A 86 14.28 -9.67 -4.34
CA ASP A 86 15.19 -10.78 -3.99
C ASP A 86 14.90 -11.40 -2.61
N SER A 87 13.92 -10.89 -1.87
CA SER A 87 13.60 -11.34 -0.50
C SER A 87 12.90 -12.70 -0.43
N GLY A 88 12.32 -13.18 -1.54
CA GLY A 88 11.41 -14.33 -1.56
C GLY A 88 10.04 -14.07 -0.91
N LEU A 89 9.74 -12.84 -0.49
CA LEU A 89 8.49 -12.48 0.20
C LEU A 89 7.53 -11.65 -0.67
N ILE A 90 8.02 -11.08 -1.78
CA ILE A 90 7.25 -10.13 -2.58
C ILE A 90 5.96 -10.74 -3.16
N ASP A 91 6.00 -12.01 -3.57
CA ASP A 91 4.83 -12.66 -4.17
C ASP A 91 3.70 -12.84 -3.16
N ASP A 92 4.05 -13.20 -1.91
CA ASP A 92 3.07 -13.24 -0.82
C ASP A 92 2.53 -11.84 -0.47
N ASP A 93 3.40 -10.82 -0.50
CA ASP A 93 3.00 -9.45 -0.23
C ASP A 93 1.96 -8.98 -1.25
N LEU A 94 2.26 -9.15 -2.55
CA LEU A 94 1.36 -8.80 -3.66
C LEU A 94 0.05 -9.60 -3.59
N ALA A 95 0.12 -10.91 -3.40
CA ALA A 95 -1.07 -11.76 -3.28
C ALA A 95 -1.99 -11.33 -2.13
N ALA A 96 -1.42 -10.83 -1.03
CA ALA A 96 -2.21 -10.36 0.10
C ALA A 96 -2.88 -9.00 -0.16
N ILE A 97 -2.14 -8.03 -0.72
CA ILE A 97 -2.57 -6.62 -0.74
C ILE A 97 -3.39 -6.23 -1.96
N LEU A 98 -3.21 -6.90 -3.11
CA LEU A 98 -3.86 -6.49 -4.35
C LEU A 98 -5.39 -6.59 -4.28
N ALA A 99 -5.93 -7.51 -3.49
CA ALA A 99 -7.37 -7.58 -3.19
C ALA A 99 -7.92 -6.32 -2.49
N GLY A 100 -7.05 -5.53 -1.85
CA GLY A 100 -7.38 -4.25 -1.23
C GLY A 100 -7.27 -3.04 -2.16
N ASN A 101 -6.87 -3.25 -3.42
CA ASN A 101 -6.70 -2.23 -4.46
C ASN A 101 -5.90 -0.99 -3.98
N PRO A 102 -4.62 -1.16 -3.58
CA PRO A 102 -3.78 -0.03 -3.19
C PRO A 102 -3.59 0.93 -4.38
N ASP A 103 -3.44 2.23 -4.09
CA ASP A 103 -3.17 3.25 -5.11
C ASP A 103 -1.78 3.10 -5.75
N GLY A 104 -0.85 2.46 -5.04
CA GLY A 104 0.46 2.14 -5.58
C GLY A 104 1.30 1.21 -4.70
N ILE A 105 2.35 0.68 -5.30
CA ILE A 105 3.34 -0.16 -4.63
C ILE A 105 4.64 0.63 -4.48
N VAL A 106 5.15 0.73 -3.26
CA VAL A 106 6.51 1.22 -3.02
C VAL A 106 7.46 0.03 -3.15
N LEU A 107 8.38 0.10 -4.12
CA LEU A 107 9.39 -0.93 -4.35
C LEU A 107 10.72 -0.48 -3.71
N PRO A 108 11.14 -1.06 -2.56
CA PRO A 108 12.45 -0.77 -2.00
C PRO A 108 13.57 -1.43 -2.82
N LYS A 109 14.77 -0.86 -2.73
CA LYS A 109 15.99 -1.35 -3.40
C LYS A 109 15.81 -1.50 -4.91
N ALA A 110 15.15 -0.52 -5.52
CA ALA A 110 14.95 -0.51 -6.96
C ALA A 110 16.27 -0.15 -7.68
N GLU A 111 16.82 -1.11 -8.43
CA GLU A 111 18.08 -0.99 -9.17
C GLU A 111 17.81 -0.80 -10.67
N GLY A 112 17.48 0.44 -11.03
CA GLY A 112 17.26 0.83 -12.43
C GLY A 112 15.97 0.26 -13.04
N ALA A 113 15.88 0.31 -14.37
CA ALA A 113 14.68 -0.05 -15.10
C ALA A 113 14.30 -1.54 -14.99
N ALA A 114 15.28 -2.41 -14.74
CA ALA A 114 15.05 -3.85 -14.63
C ALA A 114 14.18 -4.20 -13.41
N SER A 115 14.40 -3.55 -12.26
CA SER A 115 13.57 -3.75 -11.07
C SER A 115 12.11 -3.33 -11.30
N LEU A 116 11.91 -2.24 -12.05
CA LEU A 116 10.57 -1.78 -12.40
C LEU A 116 9.86 -2.78 -13.31
N ALA A 117 10.51 -3.21 -14.40
CA ALA A 117 9.94 -4.18 -15.33
C ALA A 117 9.63 -5.53 -14.65
N ALA A 118 10.46 -5.95 -13.69
CA ALA A 118 10.23 -7.18 -12.93
C ALA A 118 9.00 -7.09 -12.02
N LEU A 119 8.78 -5.95 -11.36
CA LEU A 119 7.58 -5.74 -10.56
C LEU A 119 6.33 -5.57 -11.44
N ASP A 120 6.45 -4.83 -12.53
CA ASP A 120 5.37 -4.60 -13.50
C ASP A 120 4.84 -5.93 -14.05
N ALA A 121 5.73 -6.82 -14.49
CA ALA A 121 5.36 -8.15 -14.94
C ALA A 121 4.65 -9.00 -13.86
N LYS A 122 4.99 -8.83 -12.58
CA LYS A 122 4.30 -9.50 -11.47
C LYS A 122 2.89 -8.93 -11.26
N LEU A 123 2.73 -7.61 -11.41
CA LEU A 123 1.43 -6.93 -11.30
C LEU A 123 0.51 -7.31 -12.46
N ASP A 124 1.03 -7.34 -13.69
CA ASP A 124 0.30 -7.80 -14.88
C ASP A 124 -0.16 -9.24 -14.73
N TRP A 125 0.71 -10.14 -14.24
CA TRP A 125 0.34 -11.53 -13.98
C TRP A 125 -0.77 -11.66 -12.94
N ALA A 126 -0.82 -10.73 -11.97
CA ALA A 126 -1.85 -10.67 -10.96
C ALA A 126 -3.12 -9.92 -11.41
N GLY A 127 -3.15 -9.38 -12.63
CA GLY A 127 -4.27 -8.57 -13.16
C GLY A 127 -4.40 -7.20 -12.51
N ALA A 128 -3.27 -6.60 -12.08
CA ALA A 128 -3.19 -5.32 -11.38
C ALA A 128 -2.51 -4.21 -12.22
N ASP A 129 -2.76 -4.23 -13.52
CA ASP A 129 -2.11 -3.47 -14.61
C ASP A 129 -2.19 -1.92 -14.45
N GLY A 130 -3.01 -1.43 -13.50
CA GLY A 130 -3.20 0.00 -13.22
C GLY A 130 -2.51 0.50 -11.94
N CYS A 131 -1.81 -0.36 -11.19
CA CYS A 131 -1.20 0.02 -9.93
C CYS A 131 0.11 0.78 -10.15
N SER A 132 0.23 1.99 -9.60
CA SER A 132 1.43 2.81 -9.77
C SER A 132 2.62 2.27 -8.98
N ILE A 133 3.83 2.27 -9.58
CA ILE A 133 5.06 1.88 -8.88
C ILE A 133 5.80 3.14 -8.41
N LEU A 134 6.10 3.20 -7.10
CA LEU A 134 6.97 4.20 -6.48
C LEU A 134 8.31 3.53 -6.11
N PRO A 135 9.36 3.63 -6.95
CA PRO A 135 10.66 3.06 -6.63
C PRO A 135 11.40 3.86 -5.57
N VAL A 136 12.08 3.16 -4.67
CA VAL A 136 13.01 3.71 -3.68
C VAL A 136 14.34 2.98 -3.83
N ALA A 137 15.42 3.73 -4.03
CA ALA A 137 16.78 3.21 -4.15
C ALA A 137 17.36 2.82 -2.79
#